data_AF-A0AAD6RNY2-F1
#
_entry.id   AF-A0AAD6RNY2-F1
#
_cell.length_a   1.000
_cell.length_b   1.000
_cell.length_c   1.000
_cell.angle_alpha   90.00
_cell.angle_beta   90.00
_cell.angle_gamma   90.00
#
_symmetry.space_group_name_H-M   'P 1'
#
loop_
_entity.id
_entity.type
_entity.pdbx_description
1 polymer ?
#
loop_
_entity_poly.entity_id
_entity_poly.type
_entity_poly.pdbx_seq_one_letter_code
_entity_poly.pdbx_strand_id
1 'polypeptide(L)'
;MAVTFSDIHTESGLKSLDEYLAGKSYISGDQISKDDIKVYGAVLENPGDAFTNASKWYDSVSSQLASSFPGKATGVRVGAGAGAAAPVEAAPAKEVPFFLFIIFFNN
;
A
#
# COMPACT_ATOMS: atom_id res chain seq x y z
N MET A 1 -7.63 10.26 22.26
CA MET A 1 -8.41 10.42 21.00
C MET A 1 -8.18 9.19 20.16
N ALA A 2 -9.22 8.62 19.56
CA ALA A 2 -9.07 7.51 18.62
C ALA A 2 -8.59 8.07 17.28
N VAL A 3 -7.52 7.50 16.73
CA VAL A 3 -7.01 7.84 15.41
C VAL A 3 -7.69 6.94 14.39
N THR A 4 -8.13 7.55 13.28
CA THR A 4 -8.81 6.87 12.19
C THR A 4 -8.07 7.13 10.89
N PHE A 5 -7.55 6.07 10.29
CA PHE A 5 -6.98 6.12 8.94
C PHE A 5 -8.06 5.72 7.94
N SER A 6 -8.27 6.56 6.92
CA SER A 6 -9.19 6.27 5.81
C SER A 6 -8.38 5.83 4.60
N ASP A 7 -8.95 4.96 3.78
CA ASP A 7 -8.40 4.56 2.48
C ASP A 7 -6.92 4.16 2.51
N ILE A 8 -6.53 3.39 3.53
CA ILE A 8 -5.12 3.00 3.79
C ILE A 8 -4.49 2.13 2.69
N HIS A 9 -5.28 1.69 1.72
CA HIS A 9 -4.84 0.99 0.52
C HIS A 9 -4.54 1.96 -0.66
N THR A 10 -4.73 3.26 -0.46
CA THR A 10 -4.44 4.32 -1.44
C THR A 10 -3.20 5.09 -1.03
N GLU A 11 -2.57 5.77 -2.00
CA GLU A 11 -1.41 6.62 -1.76
C GLU A 11 -1.69 7.72 -0.70
N SER A 12 -2.87 8.33 -0.74
CA SER A 12 -3.26 9.37 0.23
C SER A 12 -3.44 8.82 1.64
N GLY A 13 -3.99 7.61 1.77
CA GLY A 13 -4.13 6.94 3.07
C GLY A 13 -2.78 6.53 3.64
N LEU A 14 -1.89 5.98 2.80
CA LEU A 14 -0.52 5.64 3.19
C LEU A 14 0.29 6.87 3.58
N LYS A 15 0.12 7.98 2.88
CA LYS A 15 0.71 9.27 3.25
C LYS A 15 0.26 9.73 4.65
N SER A 16 -1.04 9.64 4.92
CA SER A 16 -1.59 10.01 6.23
C SER A 16 -1.04 9.12 7.36
N LEU A 17 -0.86 7.83 7.09
CA LEU A 17 -0.22 6.90 8.02
C LEU A 17 1.26 7.26 8.24
N ASP A 18 2.01 7.55 7.17
CA ASP A 18 3.42 7.91 7.25
C ASP A 18 3.65 9.18 8.08
N GLU A 19 2.87 10.23 7.81
CA GLU A 19 2.92 11.49 8.54
C GLU A 19 2.52 11.29 10.01
N TYR A 20 1.55 10.43 10.29
CA TYR A 20 1.17 10.10 11.67
C TYR A 20 2.30 9.38 12.43
N LEU A 21 3.02 8.50 11.75
CA LEU A 21 4.15 7.75 12.30
C LEU A 21 5.44 8.58 12.41
N ALA A 22 5.46 9.82 11.90
CA ALA A 22 6.60 10.70 12.05
C ALA A 22 6.91 10.94 13.55
N GLY A 23 8.07 10.46 13.99
CA GLY A 23 8.49 10.53 15.39
C GLY A 23 7.78 9.54 16.32
N LYS A 24 7.07 8.54 15.78
CA LYS A 24 6.46 7.44 16.54
C LYS A 24 7.05 6.10 16.09
N SER A 25 7.16 5.17 17.03
CA SER A 25 7.52 3.79 16.71
C SER A 25 6.30 2.92 16.41
N TYR A 26 5.17 3.17 17.07
CA TYR A 26 3.93 2.40 16.94
C TYR A 26 2.69 3.31 17.01
N ILE A 27 1.52 2.78 16.67
CA ILE A 27 0.27 3.55 16.53
C ILE A 27 -0.15 4.25 17.83
N SER A 28 0.00 3.55 18.95
CA SER A 28 -0.50 3.99 20.27
C SER A 28 0.59 4.22 21.31
N GLY A 29 1.88 4.16 20.95
CA GLY A 29 2.99 4.41 21.86
C GLY A 29 4.35 3.88 21.37
N ASP A 30 5.22 3.53 22.31
CA ASP A 30 6.59 3.06 22.04
C ASP A 30 6.70 1.53 22.02
N GLN A 31 5.60 0.83 22.28
CA GLN A 31 5.53 -0.63 22.25
C GLN A 31 4.42 -1.08 21.30
N ILE A 32 4.62 -2.24 20.68
CA ILE A 32 3.60 -2.85 19.83
C ILE A 32 2.31 -3.06 20.61
N SER A 33 1.20 -2.70 19.97
CA SER A 33 -0.12 -2.73 20.56
C SER A 33 -1.12 -3.43 19.64
N LYS A 34 -2.34 -3.66 20.14
CA LYS A 34 -3.42 -4.21 19.33
C LYS A 34 -3.80 -3.28 18.16
N ASP A 35 -3.53 -1.98 18.28
CA ASP A 35 -3.84 -1.04 17.21
C ASP A 35 -2.86 -1.18 16.05
N ASP A 36 -1.59 -1.51 16.31
CA ASP A 36 -0.61 -1.82 15.27
C ASP A 36 -1.05 -3.02 14.44
N ILE A 37 -1.53 -4.08 15.08
CA ILE A 37 -2.01 -5.28 14.37
C ILE A 37 -3.22 -4.96 13.49
N LYS A 38 -4.14 -4.10 13.95
CA LYS A 38 -5.30 -3.67 13.15
C LYS A 38 -4.88 -2.89 11.91
N VAL A 39 -3.98 -1.93 12.07
CA VAL A 39 -3.50 -1.10 10.96
C VAL A 39 -2.65 -1.95 10.01
N TYR A 40 -1.79 -2.82 10.54
CA TYR A 40 -0.93 -3.71 9.75
C TYR A 40 -1.77 -4.65 8.88
N GLY A 41 -2.83 -5.23 9.43
CA GLY A 41 -3.74 -6.07 8.64
C GLY A 41 -4.48 -5.34 7.52
N ALA A 42 -4.59 -4.01 7.60
CA ALA A 42 -5.20 -3.17 6.57
C ALA A 42 -4.17 -2.71 5.51
N VAL A 43 -2.90 -2.62 5.88
CA VAL A 43 -1.77 -2.34 4.97
C VAL A 43 -1.36 -3.67 4.31
N LEU A 44 -1.78 -3.89 3.07
CA LEU A 44 -1.62 -5.20 2.40
C LEU A 44 -0.16 -5.59 2.14
N GLU A 45 0.71 -4.60 1.96
CA GLU A 45 2.13 -4.78 1.67
C GLU A 45 2.94 -3.59 2.17
N ASN A 46 4.26 -3.75 2.25
CA ASN A 46 5.14 -2.68 2.68
C ASN A 46 5.01 -1.47 1.72
N PRO A 47 4.68 -0.27 2.22
CA PRO A 47 4.48 0.94 1.42
C PRO A 47 5.70 1.40 0.60
N GLY A 48 6.91 0.93 0.93
CA GLY A 48 8.15 1.24 0.23
C GLY A 48 8.78 2.59 0.58
N ASP A 49 9.78 2.99 -0.19
CA ASP A 49 10.66 4.12 0.16
C ASP A 49 9.96 5.49 0.18
N ALA A 50 8.88 5.64 -0.60
CA ALA A 50 8.06 6.85 -0.64
C ALA A 50 7.40 7.17 0.72
N PHE A 51 7.24 6.16 1.58
CA PHE A 51 6.62 6.26 2.90
C PHE A 51 7.55 5.66 3.95
N THR A 52 8.69 6.31 4.16
CA THR A 52 9.79 5.75 4.97
C THR A 52 9.39 5.43 6.42
N ASN A 53 8.54 6.24 7.05
CA ASN A 53 8.10 6.01 8.43
C ASN A 53 7.11 4.83 8.50
N ALA A 54 6.16 4.77 7.57
CA ALA A 54 5.21 3.68 7.46
C ALA A 54 5.91 2.36 7.15
N SER A 55 6.89 2.36 6.25
CA SER A 55 7.66 1.17 5.88
C SER A 55 8.48 0.63 7.05
N LYS A 56 9.17 1.50 7.79
CA LYS A 56 9.90 1.11 9.01
C LYS A 56 8.99 0.52 10.08
N TRP A 57 7.83 1.12 10.29
CA TRP A 57 6.81 0.60 11.21
C TRP A 57 6.30 -0.77 10.74
N TYR A 58 5.97 -0.91 9.45
CA TYR A 58 5.49 -2.16 8.87
C TYR A 58 6.48 -3.31 9.06
N ASP A 59 7.76 -3.07 8.78
CA ASP A 59 8.82 -4.07 8.96
C ASP A 59 9.03 -4.43 10.44
N SER A 60 8.90 -3.45 11.33
CA SER A 60 9.00 -3.69 12.78
C SER A 60 7.87 -4.59 13.28
N VAL A 61 6.62 -4.31 12.89
CA VAL A 61 5.46 -5.14 13.22
C VAL A 61 5.58 -6.53 12.60
N SER A 62 5.98 -6.61 11.33
CA SER A 62 6.20 -7.86 10.60
C SER A 62 7.24 -8.77 11.31
N SER A 63 8.37 -8.20 11.73
CA SER A 63 9.42 -8.91 12.45
C SER A 63 8.94 -9.48 13.79
N GLN A 64 8.19 -8.68 14.56
CA GLN A 64 7.63 -9.14 15.84
C GLN A 64 6.58 -10.25 15.64
N LEU A 65 5.77 -10.15 14.58
CA LEU A 65 4.77 -11.15 14.27
C LEU A 65 5.42 -12.46 13.82
N ALA A 66 6.47 -12.40 12.99
CA ALA A 66 7.22 -13.58 12.57
C ALA A 66 7.90 -14.31 13.73
N SER A 67 8.38 -13.57 14.74
CA SER A 67 8.93 -14.15 15.97
C SER A 67 7.88 -14.88 16.82
N SER A 68 6.64 -14.36 16.82
CA SER A 68 5.54 -14.88 17.67
C SER A 68 4.73 -15.97 16.98
N PHE A 69 4.62 -15.93 15.65
CA PHE A 69 3.79 -16.80 14.83
C PHE A 69 4.64 -17.42 13.71
N PRO A 70 5.28 -18.58 13.97
CA PRO A 70 6.08 -19.25 12.95
C PRO A 70 5.18 -19.77 11.83
N GLY A 71 5.53 -19.47 10.58
CA GLY A 71 4.82 -19.94 9.39
C GLY A 71 4.65 -18.85 8.34
N LYS A 72 4.73 -19.23 7.06
CA LYS A 72 4.52 -18.30 5.95
C LYS A 72 3.01 -18.11 5.72
N ALA A 73 2.55 -16.86 5.67
CA ALA A 73 1.17 -16.57 5.29
C ALA A 73 0.85 -17.13 3.89
N THR A 74 -0.29 -17.80 3.74
CA THR A 74 -0.74 -18.43 2.48
C THR A 74 -1.35 -17.44 1.48
N GLY A 75 -1.14 -16.13 1.69
CA GLY A 75 -1.66 -15.09 0.79
C GLY A 75 -3.13 -14.71 1.02
N VAL A 76 -3.65 -14.91 2.24
CA VAL A 76 -4.99 -14.43 2.61
C VAL A 76 -5.01 -12.90 2.51
N ARG A 77 -5.94 -12.37 1.73
CA ARG A 77 -6.17 -10.93 1.58
C ARG A 77 -7.57 -10.60 2.06
N VAL A 78 -7.70 -9.55 2.87
CA VAL A 78 -9.00 -9.03 3.30
C VAL A 78 -9.34 -7.86 2.38
N GLY A 79 -10.32 -8.07 1.50
CA GLY A 79 -10.84 -7.00 0.65
C GLY A 79 -11.70 -6.03 1.48
N ALA A 80 -11.46 -4.73 1.33
CA ALA A 80 -12.42 -3.72 1.76
C ALA A 80 -13.64 -3.83 0.84
N GLY A 81 -14.74 -4.38 1.34
CA GLY A 81 -15.96 -4.51 0.54
C GLY A 81 -16.51 -3.15 0.11
N ALA A 82 -16.29 -2.80 -1.14
CA ALA A 82 -17.14 -1.88 -1.92
C ALA A 82 -17.04 -2.25 -3.41
N GLY A 83 -17.76 -3.30 -3.81
CA GLY A 83 -17.88 -3.72 -5.21
C GLY A 83 -16.61 -4.36 -5.77
N ALA A 84 -16.76 -5.49 -6.43
CA ALA A 84 -15.74 -5.99 -7.33
C ALA A 84 -15.57 -4.98 -8.48
N ALA A 85 -14.60 -4.08 -8.38
CA ALA A 85 -14.01 -3.51 -9.57
C ALA A 85 -13.21 -4.64 -10.22
N ALA A 86 -13.75 -5.16 -11.33
CA ALA A 86 -13.07 -6.13 -12.17
C ALA A 86 -11.63 -5.68 -12.50
N PRO A 87 -10.69 -6.60 -12.71
CA PRO A 87 -9.35 -6.22 -13.15
C PRO A 87 -9.49 -5.41 -14.44
N VAL A 88 -9.03 -4.17 -14.43
CA VAL A 88 -8.77 -3.45 -15.68
C VAL A 88 -7.63 -4.17 -16.37
N GLU A 89 -8.00 -4.99 -17.34
CA GLU A 89 -7.11 -5.56 -18.33
C GLU A 89 -6.30 -4.42 -18.95
N ALA A 90 -4.98 -4.43 -18.75
CA ALA A 90 -4.08 -3.47 -19.35
C ALA A 90 -4.22 -3.58 -20.87
N ALA A 91 -4.85 -2.57 -21.49
CA ALA A 91 -4.91 -2.47 -22.93
C ALA A 91 -3.47 -2.45 -23.48
N PRO A 92 -3.11 -3.33 -24.44
CA PRO A 92 -1.79 -3.29 -25.02
C PRO A 92 -1.62 -1.95 -25.75
N ALA A 93 -0.52 -1.26 -25.45
CA ALA A 93 -0.08 -0.09 -26.19
C ALA A 93 0.07 -0.48 -27.66
N LYS A 94 -0.87 -0.03 -28.51
CA LYS A 94 -0.65 -0.05 -29.96
C LYS A 94 0.38 1.03 -30.27
N GLU A 95 1.61 0.60 -30.54
CA GLU A 95 2.58 1.40 -31.27
C GLU A 95 1.94 1.84 -32.59
N VAL A 96 1.80 3.14 -32.77
CA VAL A 96 1.46 3.73 -34.07
C VAL A 96 2.74 3.71 -34.90
N PRO A 97 2.81 2.96 -36.01
CA PRO A 97 4.00 2.97 -36.84
C PRO A 97 4.16 4.36 -37.44
N PHE A 98 5.36 4.93 -37.28
CA PHE A 98 5.85 6.23 -37.73
C PHE A 98 5.68 6.52 -39.25
N PHE A 99 5.12 5.59 -40.02
CA PHE A 99 4.99 5.69 -41.47
C PHE A 99 3.83 6.60 -41.95
N LEU A 100 2.87 6.96 -41.08
CA LEU A 100 1.74 7.80 -41.49
C LEU A 100 2.08 9.31 -41.56
N PHE A 101 3.18 9.75 -40.96
CA PHE A 101 3.53 11.18 -40.90
C PHE A 101 4.03 11.74 -42.26
N ILE A 102 4.50 10.88 -43.17
CA ILE A 102 5.07 11.34 -44.46
C ILE A 102 3.99 11.65 -45.51
N ILE A 103 2.78 11.10 -45.39
CA ILE A 103 1.74 11.24 -46.42
C ILE A 103 1.02 12.61 -46.34
N PHE A 104 0.99 13.25 -45.17
CA PHE A 104 0.21 14.50 -44.97
C PHE A 104 0.95 15.80 -45.36
N PHE A 105 2.24 15.75 -45.71
CA PHE A 105 3.03 16.97 -45.96
C PHE A 105 3.23 17.33 -47.44
N ASN A 106 2.55 16.66 -48.39
CA ASN A 106 2.67 17.00 -49.81
C ASN A 106 1.34 16.86 -50.57
N ASN A 107 0.44 17.81 -50.37
CA ASN A 107 -0.48 18.31 -51.39
C ASN A 107 -0.92 19.74 -51.06
#